data_AF-A0A4Y2QQ05-F1
#
_entry.id   AF-A0A4Y2QQ05-F1
#
_cell.length_a   1.000
_cell.length_b   1.000
_cell.length_c   1.000
_cell.angle_alpha   90.00
_cell.angle_beta   90.00
_cell.angle_gamma   90.00
#
_symmetry.space_group_name_H-M   'P 1'
#
loop_
_entity.id
_entity.type
_entity.pdbx_description
1 polymer ?
#
loop_
_entity_poly.entity_id
_entity_poly.type
_entity_poly.pdbx_seq_one_letter_code
_entity_poly.pdbx_strand_id
1 'polypeptide(L)'
;MRRDSFCNYIYCSIHKDLKISEREEIEITTQRLLNRTLTVEVNVSTPRNEFQEKALSNVNKLYDDLLVTLRSDLNNSKTVLQQYINACLSDCKGLFNQKFQAAILECTADDQKQMRKRLEALMQSLPKV
;
A
#
# COMPACT_ATOMS: atom_id res chain seq x y z
N MET A 1 7.75 8.45 7.35
CA MET A 1 8.41 9.66 6.81
C MET A 1 9.01 10.54 7.92
N ARG A 2 9.97 10.03 8.71
CA ARG A 2 10.75 10.84 9.69
C ARG A 2 12.19 10.34 9.91
N ARG A 3 12.67 9.34 9.15
CA ARG A 3 14.03 8.81 9.32
C ARG A 3 15.06 9.58 8.49
N ASP A 4 14.69 10.08 7.31
CA ASP A 4 15.65 10.69 6.38
C ASP A 4 16.16 12.05 6.84
N SER A 5 15.32 12.91 7.44
CA SER A 5 15.73 14.25 7.88
C SER A 5 16.67 14.23 9.09
N PHE A 6 16.50 13.28 10.03
CA PHE A 6 17.37 13.15 11.20
C PHE A 6 18.72 12.52 10.83
N CYS A 7 18.70 11.56 9.91
CA CYS A 7 19.91 10.92 9.37
C CYS A 7 20.77 11.93 8.59
N ASN A 8 20.16 12.78 7.76
CA ASN A 8 20.87 13.85 7.03
C ASN A 8 21.49 14.93 7.94
N TYR A 9 20.82 15.28 9.05
CA TYR A 9 21.35 16.27 9.99
C TYR A 9 22.59 15.78 10.76
N ILE A 10 22.56 14.52 11.22
CA ILE A 10 23.68 13.86 11.88
C ILE A 10 24.85 13.68 10.88
N TYR A 11 24.56 13.24 9.65
CA TYR A 11 25.56 13.07 8.59
C TYR A 11 26.27 14.40 8.27
N CYS A 12 25.52 15.50 8.09
CA CYS A 12 26.10 16.81 7.77
C CYS A 12 26.92 17.43 8.93
N SER A 13 26.58 17.11 10.19
CA SER A 13 27.30 17.61 11.36
C SER A 13 28.61 16.84 11.60
N ILE A 14 28.60 15.51 11.47
CA ILE A 14 29.80 14.67 11.58
C ILE A 14 30.76 14.92 10.40
N HIS A 15 30.21 15.12 9.20
CA HIS A 15 30.99 15.31 7.99
C HIS A 15 31.76 16.63 7.96
N LYS A 16 31.40 17.67 8.72
CA LYS A 16 32.12 18.97 8.68
C LYS A 16 33.48 18.96 9.39
N ASP A 17 33.63 18.18 10.46
CA ASP A 17 34.82 18.20 11.32
C ASP A 17 35.87 17.12 10.96
N LEU A 18 35.56 16.25 10.01
CA LEU A 18 36.45 15.19 9.52
C LEU A 18 37.42 15.70 8.45
N LYS A 19 38.67 15.24 8.50
CA LYS A 19 39.65 15.47 7.42
C LYS A 19 39.23 14.75 6.15
N ILE A 20 39.72 15.23 5.01
CA ILE A 20 39.40 14.68 3.68
C ILE A 20 39.70 13.17 3.63
N SER A 21 40.85 12.73 4.15
CA SER A 21 41.24 11.31 4.23
C SER A 21 40.24 10.46 5.02
N GLU A 22 39.74 10.97 6.15
CA GLU A 22 38.80 10.23 7.00
C GLU A 22 37.43 10.10 6.32
N ARG A 23 37.02 11.13 5.57
CA ARG A 23 35.78 11.09 4.78
C ARG A 23 35.84 10.05 3.66
N GLU A 24 36.96 10.00 2.95
CA GLU A 24 37.19 9.04 1.87
C GLU A 24 37.18 7.59 2.39
N GLU A 25 37.82 7.34 3.54
CA GLU A 25 37.79 6.02 4.20
C GLU A 25 36.38 5.60 4.62
N ILE A 26 35.59 6.54 5.16
CA ILE A 26 34.19 6.31 5.54
C ILE A 26 33.34 6.02 4.31
N GLU A 27 33.52 6.76 3.22
CA GLU A 27 32.77 6.58 1.98
C GLU A 27 33.07 5.21 1.35
N ILE A 28 34.34 4.83 1.23
CA ILE A 28 34.76 3.51 0.72
C ILE A 28 34.18 2.39 1.59
N THR A 29 34.27 2.53 2.91
CA THR A 29 33.73 1.54 3.84
C THR A 29 32.21 1.44 3.72
N THR A 30 31.52 2.57 3.60
CA THR A 30 30.06 2.64 3.45
C THR A 30 29.63 1.99 2.15
N GLN A 31 30.28 2.30 1.04
CA GLN A 31 29.98 1.72 -0.27
C GLN A 31 30.20 0.21 -0.27
N ARG A 32 31.29 -0.27 0.35
CA ARG A 32 31.57 -1.70 0.49
C ARG A 32 30.50 -2.42 1.32
N LEU A 33 30.08 -1.83 2.44
CA LEU A 33 29.02 -2.40 3.28
C LEU A 33 27.68 -2.41 2.54
N LEU A 34 27.35 -1.32 1.87
CA LEU A 34 26.13 -1.20 1.06
C LEU A 34 26.09 -2.27 -0.03
N ASN A 35 27.15 -2.41 -0.81
CA ASN A 35 27.25 -3.41 -1.88
C ASN A 35 27.06 -4.84 -1.33
N ARG A 36 27.62 -5.14 -0.15
CA ARG A 36 27.42 -6.44 0.51
C ARG A 36 25.96 -6.66 0.94
N THR A 37 25.30 -5.62 1.45
CA THR A 37 23.88 -5.73 1.87
C THR A 37 22.92 -5.82 0.70
N LEU A 38 23.29 -5.27 -0.47
CA LEU A 38 22.50 -5.34 -1.70
C LEU A 38 22.75 -6.62 -2.52
N THR A 39 23.70 -7.47 -2.12
CA THR A 39 24.01 -8.72 -2.83
C THR A 39 22.88 -9.74 -2.72
N VAL A 40 21.97 -9.58 -1.75
CA VAL A 40 20.80 -10.45 -1.58
C VAL A 40 19.54 -9.60 -1.70
N GLU A 41 18.74 -9.90 -2.72
CA GLU A 41 17.40 -9.33 -2.86
C GLU A 41 16.41 -10.15 -2.05
N VAL A 42 15.75 -9.52 -1.07
CA VAL A 42 14.71 -10.16 -0.24
C VAL A 42 13.36 -9.65 -0.71
N ASN A 43 12.60 -10.52 -1.38
CA ASN A 43 11.23 -10.23 -1.79
C ASN A 43 10.24 -11.01 -0.91
N VAL A 44 9.18 -10.34 -0.45
CA VAL A 44 8.07 -10.95 0.26
C VAL A 44 6.85 -10.87 -0.64
N SER A 45 6.46 -12.00 -1.22
CA SER A 45 5.26 -12.12 -2.04
C SER A 45 4.19 -12.93 -1.35
N THR A 46 2.94 -12.51 -1.46
CA THR A 46 1.78 -13.30 -1.04
C THR A 46 1.57 -14.45 -2.05
N PRO A 47 1.77 -15.72 -1.67
CA PRO A 47 1.55 -16.84 -2.58
C PRO A 47 0.06 -16.95 -2.91
N ARG A 48 -0.27 -17.15 -4.19
CA ARG A 48 -1.64 -17.30 -4.68
C ARG A 48 -1.76 -18.54 -5.56
N ASN A 49 -2.91 -19.19 -5.51
CA ASN A 49 -3.30 -20.18 -6.52
C ASN A 49 -4.13 -19.51 -7.63
N GLU A 50 -4.41 -20.26 -8.71
CA GLU A 50 -5.16 -19.75 -9.87
C GLU A 50 -6.54 -19.18 -9.49
N PHE A 51 -7.24 -19.80 -8.53
CA PHE A 51 -8.54 -19.32 -8.05
C PHE A 51 -8.42 -17.97 -7.34
N GLN A 52 -7.42 -17.81 -6.47
CA GLN A 52 -7.14 -16.58 -5.74
C GLN A 52 -6.71 -15.45 -6.68
N GLU A 53 -5.91 -15.75 -7.72
CA GLU A 53 -5.54 -14.77 -8.74
C GLU A 53 -6.76 -14.29 -9.54
N LYS A 54 -7.66 -15.21 -9.91
CA LYS A 54 -8.90 -14.87 -10.60
C LYS A 54 -9.84 -14.05 -9.72
N ALA A 55 -9.97 -14.41 -8.43
CA ALA A 55 -10.73 -13.65 -7.45
C ALA A 55 -10.16 -12.22 -7.31
N LEU A 56 -8.84 -12.09 -7.15
CA LEU A 56 -8.17 -10.79 -7.08
C LEU A 56 -8.37 -9.95 -8.34
N SER A 57 -8.29 -10.57 -9.53
CA SER A 57 -8.61 -9.90 -10.79
C SER A 57 -10.04 -9.37 -10.82
N ASN A 58 -11.00 -10.18 -10.36
CA ASN A 58 -12.41 -9.78 -10.28
C ASN A 58 -12.65 -8.62 -9.30
N VAL A 59 -12.04 -8.67 -8.11
CA VAL A 59 -12.12 -7.57 -7.13
C VAL A 59 -11.53 -6.29 -7.70
N ASN A 60 -10.37 -6.35 -8.38
CA ASN A 60 -9.78 -5.18 -9.00
C ASN A 60 -10.68 -4.60 -10.10
N LYS A 61 -11.32 -5.44 -10.93
CA LYS A 61 -12.31 -4.97 -11.92
C LYS A 61 -13.47 -4.23 -11.27
N LEU A 62 -14.06 -4.78 -10.19
CA LEU A 62 -15.13 -4.12 -9.45
C LEU A 62 -14.69 -2.76 -8.87
N TYR A 63 -13.43 -2.67 -8.41
CA TYR A 63 -12.85 -1.42 -7.94
C TYR A 63 -12.66 -0.41 -9.09
N ASP A 64 -12.16 -0.84 -10.24
CA ASP A 64 -11.97 0.02 -11.41
C ASP A 64 -13.31 0.53 -11.95
N ASP A 65 -14.33 -0.33 -12.01
CA ASP A 65 -15.70 0.05 -12.37
C ASP A 65 -16.24 1.13 -11.42
N LEU A 66 -16.01 0.99 -10.11
CA LEU A 66 -16.38 2.00 -9.12
C LEU A 66 -15.66 3.34 -9.33
N LEU A 67 -14.37 3.31 -9.72
CA LEU A 67 -13.63 4.53 -10.07
C LEU A 67 -14.20 5.23 -11.31
N VAL A 68 -14.72 4.48 -12.27
CA VAL A 68 -15.41 5.04 -13.44
C VAL A 68 -16.73 5.69 -13.00
N THR A 69 -17.56 5.01 -12.20
CA THR A 69 -18.84 5.56 -11.76
C THR A 69 -18.68 6.76 -10.84
N LEU A 70 -17.60 6.84 -10.07
CA LEU A 70 -17.28 8.01 -9.23
C LEU A 70 -17.19 9.32 -10.04
N ARG A 71 -16.78 9.24 -11.32
CA ARG A 71 -16.69 10.41 -12.20
C ARG A 71 -18.06 10.88 -12.70
N SER A 72 -19.03 9.98 -12.83
CA SER A 72 -20.36 10.28 -13.35
C SER A 72 -21.40 10.56 -12.25
N ASP A 73 -21.33 9.83 -11.14
CA ASP A 73 -22.27 9.95 -10.01
C ASP A 73 -21.54 9.75 -8.68
N LEU A 74 -21.12 10.87 -8.09
CA LEU A 74 -20.36 10.88 -6.85
C LEU A 74 -21.18 10.37 -5.66
N ASN A 75 -22.46 10.72 -5.57
CA ASN A 75 -23.28 10.43 -4.40
C ASN A 75 -23.65 8.94 -4.33
N ASN A 76 -24.09 8.37 -5.44
CA ASN A 76 -24.37 6.93 -5.50
C ASN A 76 -23.08 6.12 -5.32
N SER A 77 -21.98 6.54 -5.97
CA SER A 77 -20.71 5.82 -5.86
C SER A 77 -20.10 5.88 -4.46
N LYS A 78 -20.31 6.96 -3.68
CA LYS A 78 -19.95 7.00 -2.26
C LYS A 78 -20.71 5.95 -1.45
N THR A 79 -22.00 5.75 -1.72
CA THR A 79 -22.80 4.70 -1.08
C THR A 79 -22.26 3.31 -1.42
N VAL A 80 -21.95 3.06 -2.70
CA VAL A 80 -21.37 1.78 -3.15
C VAL A 80 -19.98 1.56 -2.53
N LEU A 81 -19.15 2.60 -2.48
CA LEU A 81 -17.84 2.56 -1.83
C LEU A 81 -17.96 2.21 -0.34
N GLN A 82 -18.94 2.79 0.36
CA GLN A 82 -19.22 2.43 1.74
C GLN A 82 -19.66 0.97 1.89
N GLN A 83 -20.50 0.47 0.98
CA GLN A 83 -20.90 -0.94 0.95
C GLN A 83 -19.72 -1.89 0.69
N TYR A 84 -18.74 -1.48 -0.11
CA TYR A 84 -17.51 -2.24 -0.36
C TYR A 84 -16.62 -2.25 0.89
N ILE A 85 -16.48 -1.11 1.59
CA ILE A 85 -15.75 -1.05 2.87
C ILE A 85 -16.41 -1.98 3.89
N ASN A 86 -17.74 -1.94 4.00
CA ASN A 86 -18.49 -2.81 4.91
C ASN A 86 -18.33 -4.30 4.54
N ALA A 87 -18.27 -4.65 3.26
CA ALA A 87 -18.05 -6.02 2.79
C ALA A 87 -16.66 -6.58 3.20
N CYS A 88 -15.68 -5.72 3.46
CA CYS A 88 -14.36 -6.12 3.97
C CYS A 88 -14.31 -6.30 5.50
N LEU A 89 -15.39 -5.98 6.23
CA LEU A 89 -15.44 -6.11 7.68
C LEU A 89 -15.94 -7.51 8.06
N SER A 90 -15.32 -8.07 9.10
CA SER A 90 -15.75 -9.35 9.68
C SER A 90 -17.08 -9.21 10.43
N ASP A 91 -17.37 -8.03 10.97
CA ASP A 91 -18.65 -7.71 11.61
C ASP A 91 -19.59 -7.13 10.56
N CYS A 92 -20.77 -7.73 10.40
CA CYS A 92 -21.83 -7.25 9.51
C CYS A 92 -22.34 -5.86 9.95
N LYS A 93 -21.66 -4.79 9.54
CA LYS A 93 -22.07 -3.41 9.81
C LYS A 93 -22.78 -2.84 8.60
N GLY A 94 -24.10 -2.67 8.71
CA GLY A 94 -24.93 -2.02 7.69
C GLY A 94 -25.03 -2.80 6.39
N LEU A 95 -25.46 -2.11 5.33
CA LEU A 95 -25.56 -2.69 3.99
C LEU A 95 -24.17 -2.91 3.39
N PHE A 96 -24.00 -4.03 2.71
CA PHE A 96 -22.77 -4.39 2.00
C PHE A 96 -23.10 -4.94 0.61
N ASN A 97 -22.13 -4.88 -0.30
CA ASN A 97 -22.31 -5.40 -1.65
C ASN A 97 -21.98 -6.90 -1.69
N GLN A 98 -22.98 -7.75 -1.85
CA GLN A 98 -22.81 -9.21 -1.80
C GLN A 98 -21.91 -9.76 -2.91
N LYS A 99 -21.97 -9.18 -4.12
CA LYS A 99 -21.12 -9.60 -5.25
C LYS A 99 -19.65 -9.31 -4.94
N PHE A 100 -19.35 -8.13 -4.42
CA PHE A 100 -18.00 -7.76 -3.99
C PHE A 100 -17.55 -8.62 -2.80
N GLN A 101 -18.42 -8.86 -1.83
CA GLN A 101 -18.12 -9.68 -0.66
C GLN A 101 -17.74 -11.12 -1.04
N ALA A 102 -18.50 -11.75 -1.94
CA ALA A 102 -18.17 -13.09 -2.41
C ALA A 102 -16.77 -13.12 -3.06
N ALA A 103 -16.46 -12.16 -3.92
CA ALA A 103 -15.16 -12.09 -4.60
C ALA A 103 -14.00 -11.80 -3.64
N ILE A 104 -14.17 -10.92 -2.65
CA ILE A 104 -13.09 -10.56 -1.71
C ILE A 104 -12.79 -11.68 -0.70
N LEU A 105 -13.80 -12.47 -0.32
CA LEU A 105 -13.61 -13.63 0.57
C LEU A 105 -12.80 -14.77 -0.08
N GLU A 106 -12.82 -14.86 -1.42
CA GLU A 106 -11.99 -15.81 -2.17
C GLU A 106 -10.53 -15.34 -2.30
N CYS A 107 -10.24 -14.08 -1.98
CA CYS A 107 -8.88 -13.53 -1.99
C CYS A 107 -8.10 -13.91 -0.71
N THR A 108 -6.79 -13.74 -0.75
CA THR A 108 -5.94 -13.95 0.44
C THR A 108 -6.23 -12.90 1.53
N ALA A 109 -5.93 -13.22 2.79
CA ALA A 109 -6.10 -12.28 3.89
C ALA A 109 -5.28 -10.99 3.72
N ASP A 110 -4.14 -11.05 3.03
CA ASP A 110 -3.34 -9.87 2.70
C ASP A 110 -4.04 -9.01 1.64
N ASP A 111 -4.57 -9.62 0.57
CA ASP A 111 -5.35 -8.93 -0.46
C ASP A 111 -6.60 -8.24 0.12
N GLN A 112 -7.31 -8.92 1.01
CA GLN A 112 -8.46 -8.36 1.72
C GLN A 112 -8.07 -7.09 2.50
N LYS A 113 -6.96 -7.14 3.24
CA LYS A 113 -6.43 -5.98 3.98
C LYS A 113 -5.99 -4.85 3.06
N GLN A 114 -5.29 -5.17 1.97
CA GLN A 114 -4.83 -4.17 1.01
C GLN A 114 -5.99 -3.49 0.30
N MET A 115 -6.99 -4.24 -0.17
CA MET A 115 -8.16 -3.69 -0.84
C MET A 115 -8.98 -2.80 0.10
N ARG A 116 -9.20 -3.24 1.35
CA ARG A 116 -9.87 -2.40 2.36
C ARG A 116 -9.16 -1.06 2.55
N LYS A 117 -7.82 -1.06 2.69
CA LYS A 117 -7.03 0.18 2.80
C LYS A 117 -7.21 1.10 1.59
N ARG A 118 -7.23 0.53 0.38
CA ARG A 118 -7.46 1.29 -0.87
C ARG A 118 -8.85 1.95 -0.87
N LEU A 119 -9.89 1.23 -0.47
CA LEU A 119 -11.25 1.74 -0.39
C LEU A 119 -11.39 2.84 0.67
N GLU A 120 -10.82 2.64 1.87
CA GLU A 120 -10.84 3.64 2.95
C GLU A 120 -10.06 4.91 2.56
N ALA A 121 -8.89 4.76 1.93
CA ALA A 121 -8.11 5.89 1.43
C ALA A 121 -8.86 6.65 0.33
N LEU A 122 -9.52 5.93 -0.59
CA LEU A 122 -10.37 6.54 -1.60
C LEU A 122 -11.50 7.34 -0.94
N MET A 123 -12.22 6.77 0.03
CA MET A 123 -13.28 7.47 0.76
C MET A 123 -12.80 8.75 1.43
N GLN A 124 -11.62 8.72 2.05
CA GLN A 124 -11.01 9.89 2.70
C GLN A 124 -10.58 10.98 1.71
N SER A 125 -10.23 10.60 0.48
CA SER A 125 -9.80 11.54 -0.57
C SER A 125 -10.97 12.27 -1.26
N LEU A 126 -12.19 11.72 -1.16
CA LEU A 126 -13.36 12.34 -1.77
C LEU A 126 -13.76 13.61 -1.01
N PRO A 127 -14.26 14.65 -1.72
CA PRO A 127 -14.70 15.88 -1.07
C PRO A 127 -15.81 15.59 -0.06
N LYS A 128 -15.71 16.15 1.14
CA LYS A 128 -16.80 16.16 2.12
C LYS A 128 -17.88 17.08 1.57
N VAL A 129 -19.06 16.52 1.30
CA VAL A 129 -20.25 17.29 0.91
C VAL A 129 -20.82 17.92 2.16
#